data_AF-A0A095YFV0-F1
#
_entry.id   AF-A0A095YFV0-F1
#
_cell.length_a   1.000
_cell.length_b   1.000
_cell.length_c   1.000
_cell.angle_alpha   90.00
_cell.angle_beta   90.00
_cell.angle_gamma   90.00
#
_symmetry.space_group_name_H-M   'P 1'
#
loop_
_entity.id
_entity.type
_entity.pdbx_description
1 polymer ?
#
loop_
_entity_poly.entity_id
_entity_poly.type
_entity_poly.pdbx_seq_one_letter_code
_entity_poly.pdbx_strand_id
1 'polypeptide(L)'
;MSELPSSNKQANARARNVARPLGMASWMMAVLTFALIVAIIFAANSNQVVGWIVVIITGLWLLLVAGVFLTLRAGARAVGRRWDKTNANLAAKLSNDASPDSTRPGVISEAEMNHEMKLDHSFKIVQVQYGVVMDNLGKDDEQAKDMVNRALDTINITATNARDMIKQRRKDRHTSTVEGEIID
;
A
#
# COMPACT_ATOMS: atom_id res chain seq x y z
N MET A 1 -52.52 5.55 25.89
CA MET A 1 -52.20 4.46 24.96
C MET A 1 -52.34 5.02 23.54
N SER A 2 -51.24 5.52 22.98
CA SER A 2 -51.22 6.15 21.67
C SER A 2 -50.12 5.48 20.85
N GLU A 3 -50.55 4.69 19.88
CA GLU A 3 -49.69 3.98 18.93
C GLU A 3 -48.89 4.99 18.10
N LEU A 4 -47.58 4.75 17.97
CA LEU A 4 -46.77 5.37 16.93
C LEU A 4 -46.32 4.28 15.94
N PRO A 5 -46.51 4.51 14.63
CA PRO A 5 -46.31 3.51 13.59
C PRO A 5 -44.84 3.25 13.25
N SER A 6 -44.61 2.03 12.81
CA SER A 6 -43.39 1.44 12.27
C SER A 6 -42.64 2.30 11.25
N SER A 7 -41.48 2.84 11.64
CA SER A 7 -40.46 3.38 10.73
C SER A 7 -39.53 2.26 10.24
N ASN A 8 -40.09 1.26 9.55
CA ASN A 8 -39.36 0.15 8.92
C ASN A 8 -39.41 0.22 7.37
N LYS A 9 -39.52 1.43 6.80
CA LYS A 9 -39.61 1.65 5.33
C LYS A 9 -38.79 2.85 4.81
N GLN A 10 -37.79 3.30 5.54
CA GLN A 10 -36.82 4.30 5.08
C GLN A 10 -35.45 3.91 5.63
N ALA A 11 -34.37 3.76 4.88
CA ALA A 11 -34.18 3.92 3.47
C ALA A 11 -32.98 3.03 3.16
N ASN A 12 -33.28 1.85 2.62
CA ASN A 12 -32.35 0.95 1.97
C ASN A 12 -31.87 1.57 0.63
N ALA A 13 -31.35 2.80 0.69
CA ALA A 13 -31.08 3.66 -0.46
C ALA A 13 -29.84 4.54 -0.22
N ARG A 14 -28.71 3.93 0.17
CA ARG A 14 -27.39 4.58 0.08
C ARG A 14 -26.30 3.65 -0.44
N ALA A 15 -26.66 2.75 -1.36
CA ALA A 15 -25.70 2.25 -2.35
C ALA A 15 -25.49 3.34 -3.41
N ARG A 16 -24.73 4.38 -3.07
CA ARG A 16 -24.22 5.31 -4.10
C ARG A 16 -23.17 4.56 -4.90
N ASN A 17 -23.62 4.02 -6.04
CA ASN A 17 -22.78 3.64 -7.15
C ASN A 17 -21.94 4.86 -7.55
N VAL A 18 -20.70 4.92 -7.10
CA VAL A 18 -19.72 5.91 -7.58
C VAL A 18 -19.17 5.35 -8.89
N ALA A 19 -19.97 5.44 -9.95
CA ALA A 19 -19.47 5.26 -11.30
C ALA A 19 -18.41 6.32 -11.55
N ARG A 20 -17.14 5.92 -11.48
CA ARG A 20 -16.02 6.77 -11.88
C ARG A 20 -16.19 7.09 -13.36
N PRO A 21 -16.22 8.37 -13.78
CA PRO A 21 -16.41 8.73 -15.18
C PRO A 21 -15.13 8.40 -15.95
N LEU A 22 -14.99 7.15 -16.40
CA LEU A 22 -13.94 6.69 -17.33
C LEU A 22 -14.19 7.17 -18.77
N GLY A 23 -15.14 8.07 -19.01
CA GLY A 23 -15.50 8.55 -20.35
C GLY A 23 -14.46 9.50 -20.93
N MET A 24 -14.17 10.62 -20.26
CA MET A 24 -13.37 11.68 -20.89
C MET A 24 -11.89 11.32 -21.01
N ALA A 25 -11.29 10.79 -19.93
CA ALA A 25 -9.86 10.50 -19.88
C ALA A 25 -9.46 9.32 -20.78
N SER A 26 -10.33 8.29 -20.90
CA SER A 26 -10.04 7.16 -21.80
C SER A 26 -10.15 7.58 -23.27
N TRP A 27 -11.12 8.43 -23.61
CA TRP A 27 -11.28 8.96 -24.96
C TRP A 27 -10.13 9.90 -25.35
N MET A 28 -9.68 10.77 -24.44
CA MET A 28 -8.50 11.60 -24.67
C MET A 28 -7.24 10.75 -24.88
N MET A 29 -7.05 9.70 -24.08
CA MET A 29 -5.92 8.78 -24.25
C MET A 29 -5.99 8.02 -25.59
N ALA A 30 -7.18 7.61 -26.03
CA ALA A 30 -7.37 6.95 -27.32
C ALA A 30 -7.03 7.88 -28.50
N VAL A 31 -7.46 9.15 -28.44
CA VAL A 31 -7.17 10.16 -29.46
C VAL A 31 -5.68 10.49 -29.52
N LEU A 32 -5.01 10.64 -28.37
CA LEU A 32 -3.56 10.88 -28.32
C LEU A 32 -2.76 9.69 -28.85
N THR A 33 -3.20 8.47 -28.54
CA THR A 33 -2.58 7.25 -29.06
C THR A 33 -2.76 7.14 -30.57
N PHE A 34 -3.94 7.45 -31.10
CA PHE A 34 -4.20 7.46 -32.53
C PHE A 34 -3.35 8.51 -33.26
N ALA A 35 -3.27 9.73 -32.72
CA ALA A 35 -2.41 10.79 -33.25
C ALA A 35 -0.92 10.40 -33.25
N LEU A 36 -0.45 9.71 -32.20
CA LEU A 36 0.91 9.17 -32.14
C LEU A 36 1.17 8.14 -33.25
N ILE A 37 0.24 7.21 -33.49
CA ILE A 37 0.37 6.21 -34.56
C ILE A 37 0.45 6.91 -35.93
N VAL A 38 -0.41 7.90 -36.18
CA VAL A 38 -0.39 8.68 -37.43
C VAL A 38 0.94 9.43 -37.61
N ALA A 39 1.46 10.05 -36.55
CA ALA A 39 2.75 10.74 -36.57
C ALA A 39 3.92 9.79 -36.86
N ILE A 40 3.89 8.57 -36.32
CA ILE A 40 4.89 7.53 -36.58
C ILE A 40 4.86 7.10 -38.05
N ILE A 41 3.67 6.90 -38.63
CA ILE A 41 3.50 6.55 -40.04
C ILE A 41 4.03 7.68 -40.95
N PHE A 42 3.76 8.95 -40.58
CA PHE A 42 4.26 10.10 -41.33
C PHE A 42 5.78 10.25 -41.23
N ALA A 43 6.37 10.00 -40.06
CA ALA A 43 7.82 9.98 -39.85
C ALA A 43 8.49 8.80 -40.57
N ALA A 44 7.82 7.65 -40.65
CA ALA A 44 8.30 6.48 -41.38
C ALA A 44 8.38 6.71 -42.89
N ASN A 45 7.55 7.61 -43.42
CA ASN A 45 7.52 7.92 -44.84
C ASN A 45 8.70 8.81 -45.28
N SER A 46 9.22 9.68 -44.40
CA SER A 46 10.37 10.54 -44.72
C SER A 46 11.72 9.91 -44.37
N ASN A 47 11.78 8.92 -43.46
CA ASN A 47 12.96 8.11 -43.19
C ASN A 47 12.56 6.69 -42.75
N GLN A 48 12.50 5.75 -43.70
CA GLN A 48 12.02 4.37 -43.50
C GLN A 48 12.63 3.70 -42.27
N VAL A 49 13.93 3.87 -42.02
CA VAL A 49 14.63 3.22 -40.90
C VAL A 49 14.16 3.74 -39.54
N VAL A 50 13.97 5.05 -39.41
CA VAL A 50 13.51 5.68 -38.16
C VAL A 50 12.06 5.29 -37.86
N GLY A 51 11.22 5.20 -38.90
CA GLY A 51 9.84 4.71 -38.77
C GLY A 51 9.73 3.33 -38.16
N TRP A 52 10.49 2.37 -38.70
CA TRP A 52 10.48 0.99 -38.22
C TRP A 52 10.98 0.85 -36.78
N ILE A 53 11.99 1.64 -36.37
CA ILE A 53 12.48 1.66 -34.98
C ILE A 53 11.36 2.10 -34.03
N VAL A 54 10.63 3.17 -34.37
CA VAL A 54 9.56 3.67 -33.50
C VAL A 54 8.37 2.72 -33.45
N VAL A 55 8.02 2.06 -34.57
CA VAL A 55 6.98 1.00 -34.59
C VAL A 55 7.34 -0.17 -33.68
N ILE A 56 8.60 -0.63 -33.69
CA ILE A 56 9.05 -1.72 -32.83
C ILE A 56 9.00 -1.32 -31.35
N ILE A 57 9.52 -0.14 -31.00
CA ILE A 57 9.56 0.35 -29.61
C ILE A 57 8.15 0.54 -29.06
N THR A 58 7.24 1.11 -29.85
CA THR A 58 5.86 1.32 -29.43
C THR A 58 5.06 0.01 -29.35
N GLY A 59 5.28 -0.91 -30.29
CA GLY A 59 4.71 -2.26 -30.23
C GLY A 59 5.16 -3.03 -28.99
N LEU A 60 6.44 -2.94 -28.64
CA LEU A 60 6.98 -3.55 -27.42
C LEU A 60 6.36 -2.95 -26.15
N TRP A 61 6.20 -1.62 -26.10
CA TRP A 61 5.56 -0.95 -24.96
C TRP A 61 4.10 -1.37 -24.81
N LEU A 62 3.34 -1.46 -25.90
CA LEU A 62 1.95 -1.91 -25.85
C LEU A 62 1.82 -3.37 -25.40
N LEU A 63 2.72 -4.25 -25.85
CA LEU A 63 2.76 -5.63 -25.38
C LEU A 63 3.09 -5.72 -23.88
N LEU A 64 3.98 -4.86 -23.38
CA LEU A 64 4.31 -4.79 -21.96
C LEU A 64 3.07 -4.38 -21.14
N VAL A 65 2.36 -3.33 -21.57
CA VAL A 65 1.11 -2.88 -20.92
C VAL A 65 0.04 -3.99 -20.95
N ALA A 66 -0.14 -4.64 -22.10
CA ALA A 66 -1.07 -5.76 -22.22
C ALA A 66 -0.68 -6.92 -21.29
N GLY A 67 0.61 -7.27 -21.21
CA GLY A 67 1.14 -8.30 -20.31
C GLY A 67 0.89 -7.97 -18.84
N VAL A 68 1.14 -6.72 -18.41
CA VAL A 68 0.85 -6.26 -17.06
C VAL A 68 -0.65 -6.34 -16.77
N PHE A 69 -1.50 -5.91 -17.70
CA PHE A 69 -2.95 -5.98 -17.52
C PHE A 69 -3.48 -7.41 -17.40
N LEU A 70 -2.92 -8.34 -18.19
CA LEU A 70 -3.25 -9.76 -18.13
C LEU A 70 -2.77 -10.41 -16.82
N THR A 71 -1.56 -10.09 -16.36
CA THR A 71 -1.03 -10.62 -15.08
C THR A 71 -1.80 -10.08 -13.87
N LEU A 72 -2.23 -8.80 -13.89
CA LEU A 72 -3.11 -8.24 -12.84
C LEU A 72 -4.49 -8.91 -12.87
N ARG A 73 -5.09 -9.11 -14.05
CA ARG A 73 -6.40 -9.76 -14.19
C ARG A 73 -6.37 -11.25 -13.82
N ALA A 74 -5.26 -11.94 -14.06
CA ALA A 74 -5.06 -13.32 -13.64
C ALA A 74 -4.72 -13.43 -12.15
N GLY A 75 -3.88 -12.53 -11.64
CA GLY A 75 -3.46 -12.46 -10.24
C GLY A 75 -4.60 -12.15 -9.28
N ALA A 76 -5.49 -11.22 -9.62
CA ALA A 76 -6.65 -10.88 -8.80
C ALA A 76 -7.56 -12.09 -8.52
N ARG A 77 -7.75 -12.99 -9.51
CA ARG A 77 -8.53 -14.23 -9.34
C ARG A 77 -7.79 -15.32 -8.55
N ALA A 78 -6.46 -15.28 -8.51
CA ALA A 78 -5.65 -16.20 -7.71
C ALA A 78 -5.54 -15.75 -6.25
N VAL A 79 -5.49 -14.44 -6.00
CA VAL A 79 -5.43 -13.85 -4.67
C VAL A 79 -6.77 -14.01 -3.93
N GLY A 80 -7.90 -13.77 -4.59
CA GLY A 80 -9.23 -13.98 -3.97
C GLY A 80 -9.41 -15.41 -3.44
N ARG A 81 -9.02 -16.43 -4.24
CA ARG A 81 -9.09 -17.83 -3.84
C ARG A 81 -8.13 -18.22 -2.70
N ARG A 82 -7.04 -17.47 -2.50
CA ARG A 82 -6.12 -17.68 -1.37
C ARG A 82 -6.66 -16.99 -0.11
N TRP A 83 -7.26 -15.81 -0.24
CA TRP A 83 -7.89 -15.09 0.86
C TRP A 83 -9.11 -15.82 1.41
N ASP A 84 -9.96 -16.38 0.55
CA ASP A 84 -11.12 -17.18 0.98
C ASP A 84 -10.69 -18.42 1.78
N LYS A 85 -9.61 -19.09 1.35
CA LYS A 85 -9.06 -20.26 2.06
C LYS A 85 -8.41 -19.88 3.39
N THR A 86 -7.68 -18.78 3.45
CA THR A 86 -7.08 -18.30 4.70
C THR A 86 -8.16 -17.85 5.67
N ASN A 87 -9.19 -17.13 5.21
CA ASN A 87 -10.30 -16.68 6.05
C ASN A 87 -11.13 -17.87 6.55
N ALA A 88 -11.40 -18.87 5.71
CA ALA A 88 -12.06 -20.10 6.12
C ALA A 88 -11.23 -20.91 7.14
N ASN A 89 -9.91 -20.99 6.97
CA ASN A 89 -9.02 -21.64 7.94
C ASN A 89 -8.90 -20.85 9.26
N LEU A 90 -8.98 -19.52 9.21
CA LEU A 90 -9.00 -18.67 10.41
C LEU A 90 -10.33 -18.85 11.15
N ALA A 91 -11.45 -18.81 10.44
CA ALA A 91 -12.78 -19.07 11.00
C ALA A 91 -12.88 -20.47 11.62
N ALA A 92 -12.31 -21.49 10.96
CA ALA A 92 -12.25 -22.85 11.48
C ALA A 92 -11.33 -23.00 12.70
N LYS A 93 -10.26 -22.21 12.79
CA LYS A 93 -9.42 -22.13 14.01
C LYS A 93 -10.13 -21.42 15.16
N LEU A 94 -10.85 -20.32 14.88
CA LEU A 94 -11.67 -19.64 15.89
C LEU A 94 -12.82 -20.53 16.41
N SER A 95 -13.37 -21.41 15.58
CA SER A 95 -14.43 -22.34 16.01
C SER A 95 -13.91 -23.54 16.80
N ASN A 96 -12.66 -23.97 16.59
CA ASN A 96 -12.07 -25.11 17.28
C ASN A 96 -11.27 -24.72 18.54
N ASP A 97 -10.87 -23.45 18.67
CA ASP A 97 -10.15 -22.92 19.83
C ASP A 97 -11.04 -21.95 20.63
N ALA A 98 -12.31 -22.35 20.83
CA ALA A 98 -13.24 -21.66 21.72
C ALA A 98 -12.84 -21.89 23.19
N SER A 99 -11.65 -21.41 23.55
CA SER A 99 -11.31 -21.00 24.91
C SER A 99 -11.84 -19.56 25.09
N PRO A 100 -12.45 -19.18 26.24
CA PRO A 100 -13.31 -18.00 26.31
C PRO A 100 -12.61 -16.65 26.21
N ASP A 101 -11.28 -16.59 26.03
CA ASP A 101 -10.53 -15.40 26.43
C ASP A 101 -9.41 -14.92 25.48
N SER A 102 -9.32 -15.38 24.22
CA SER A 102 -8.22 -14.91 23.36
C SER A 102 -8.50 -14.67 21.88
N THR A 103 -9.76 -14.60 21.42
CA THR A 103 -10.01 -14.16 20.03
C THR A 103 -11.34 -13.45 19.84
N ARG A 104 -11.46 -12.24 20.39
CA ARG A 104 -12.24 -11.20 19.70
C ARG A 104 -11.39 -10.70 18.52
N PRO A 105 -11.97 -10.43 17.33
CA PRO A 105 -11.25 -9.70 16.28
C PRO A 105 -10.82 -8.37 16.91
N GLY A 106 -9.53 -8.30 17.26
CA GLY A 106 -9.00 -7.30 18.17
C GLY A 106 -9.28 -5.93 17.60
N VAL A 107 -10.12 -5.16 18.29
CA VAL A 107 -10.15 -3.72 18.13
C VAL A 107 -8.73 -3.28 18.47
N ILE A 108 -7.93 -2.98 17.44
CA ILE A 108 -6.58 -2.44 17.64
C ILE A 108 -6.75 -1.28 18.60
N SER A 109 -6.14 -1.39 19.78
CA SER A 109 -6.28 -0.33 20.77
C SER A 109 -5.75 0.97 20.17
N GLU A 110 -6.35 2.12 20.50
CA GLU A 110 -5.86 3.41 20.01
C GLU A 110 -4.36 3.62 20.35
N ALA A 111 -3.90 3.04 21.46
CA ALA A 111 -2.49 3.00 21.85
C ALA A 111 -1.61 2.22 20.86
N GLU A 112 -2.07 1.07 20.36
CA GLU A 112 -1.35 0.28 19.35
C GLU A 112 -1.30 1.00 18.00
N MET A 113 -2.42 1.61 17.59
CA MET A 113 -2.49 2.37 16.34
C MET A 113 -1.56 3.59 16.36
N ASN A 114 -1.57 4.34 17.45
CA ASN A 114 -0.67 5.47 17.66
C ASN A 114 0.79 5.04 17.70
N HIS A 115 1.07 3.87 18.27
CA HIS A 115 2.42 3.31 18.28
C HIS A 115 2.86 2.89 16.86
N GLU A 116 2.01 2.24 16.08
CA GLU A 116 2.31 1.88 14.68
C GLU A 116 2.54 3.11 13.81
N MET A 117 1.73 4.16 13.98
CA MET A 117 1.92 5.44 13.30
C MET A 117 3.29 6.09 13.63
N LYS A 118 3.72 6.04 14.90
CA LYS A 118 5.04 6.55 15.30
C LYS A 118 6.18 5.73 14.71
N LEU A 119 6.05 4.40 14.66
CA LEU A 119 7.06 3.53 14.05
C LEU A 119 7.19 3.79 12.55
N ASP A 120 6.08 3.93 11.84
CA ASP A 120 6.07 4.29 10.42
C ASP A 120 6.78 5.63 10.17
N HIS A 121 6.50 6.62 11.03
CA HIS A 121 7.17 7.90 10.97
C HIS A 121 8.69 7.78 11.19
N SER A 122 9.13 6.98 12.16
CA SER A 122 10.57 6.72 12.37
C SER A 122 11.22 6.08 11.15
N PHE A 123 10.58 5.13 10.49
CA PHE A 123 11.11 4.52 9.26
C PHE A 123 11.18 5.50 8.10
N LYS A 124 10.19 6.40 7.96
CA LYS A 124 10.21 7.46 6.96
C LYS A 124 11.38 8.42 7.15
N ILE A 125 11.72 8.78 8.39
CA ILE A 125 12.89 9.62 8.68
C ILE A 125 14.17 8.92 8.22
N VAL A 126 14.35 7.63 8.54
CA VAL A 126 15.52 6.85 8.11
C VAL A 126 15.62 6.82 6.58
N GLN A 127 14.51 6.65 5.88
CA GLN A 127 14.49 6.66 4.41
C GLN A 127 14.92 8.01 3.83
N VAL A 128 14.41 9.12 4.38
CA VAL A 128 14.79 10.47 3.92
C VAL A 128 16.28 10.70 4.16
N GLN A 129 16.80 10.37 5.34
CA GLN A 129 18.22 10.55 5.66
C GLN A 129 19.13 9.63 4.85
N TYR A 130 18.67 8.43 4.51
CA TYR A 130 19.38 7.55 3.57
C TYR A 130 19.52 8.20 2.19
N GLY A 131 18.48 8.87 1.70
CA GLY A 131 18.54 9.67 0.47
C GLY A 131 19.60 10.78 0.56
N VAL A 132 19.61 11.53 1.67
CA VAL A 132 20.62 12.58 1.92
C VAL A 132 22.04 12.01 1.93
N VAL A 133 22.26 10.82 2.51
CA VAL A 133 23.55 10.13 2.43
C VAL A 133 23.91 9.85 0.98
N MET A 134 23.04 9.18 0.23
CA MET A 134 23.31 8.82 -1.17
C MET A 134 23.57 10.03 -2.06
N ASP A 135 22.85 11.13 -1.85
CA ASP A 135 23.00 12.37 -2.62
C ASP A 135 24.33 13.10 -2.35
N ASN A 136 24.94 12.87 -1.18
CA ASN A 136 26.19 13.52 -0.79
C ASN A 136 27.40 12.58 -0.81
N LEU A 137 27.16 11.27 -0.87
CA LEU A 137 28.19 10.25 -0.97
C LEU A 137 28.88 10.36 -2.34
N GLY A 138 30.19 10.62 -2.34
CA GLY A 138 30.99 10.77 -3.56
C GLY A 138 31.21 12.21 -4.03
N LYS A 139 30.65 13.21 -3.32
CA LYS A 139 31.06 14.61 -3.48
C LYS A 139 32.32 14.88 -2.66
N ASP A 140 33.36 15.41 -3.28
CA ASP A 140 34.60 15.82 -2.62
C ASP A 140 34.50 17.23 -2.01
N ASP A 141 33.41 17.46 -1.27
CA ASP A 141 33.15 18.71 -0.54
C ASP A 141 33.08 18.41 0.96
N GLU A 142 33.75 19.24 1.77
CA GLU A 142 33.70 19.18 3.24
C GLU A 142 32.27 19.33 3.75
N GLN A 143 31.45 20.16 3.09
CA GLN A 143 30.04 20.32 3.44
C GLN A 143 29.22 19.04 3.18
N ALA A 144 29.52 18.33 2.09
CA ALA A 144 28.87 17.07 1.78
C ALA A 144 29.22 15.97 2.80
N LYS A 145 30.49 15.92 3.24
CA LYS A 145 30.94 14.97 4.28
C LYS A 145 30.26 15.25 5.63
N ASP A 146 30.12 16.51 6.01
CA ASP A 146 29.39 16.92 7.23
C ASP A 146 27.88 16.58 7.13
N MET A 147 27.25 16.78 5.96
CA MET A 147 25.87 16.36 5.73
C MET A 147 25.67 14.85 5.85
N VAL A 148 26.61 14.04 5.33
CA VAL A 148 26.58 12.58 5.49
C VAL A 148 26.69 12.19 6.96
N ASN A 149 27.64 12.76 7.71
CA ASN A 149 27.81 12.44 9.13
C ASN A 149 26.55 12.76 9.95
N ARG A 150 25.94 13.95 9.75
CA ARG A 150 24.70 14.34 10.42
C ARG A 150 23.51 13.44 10.06
N ALA A 151 23.43 13.03 8.81
CA ALA A 151 22.38 12.11 8.35
C ALA A 151 22.54 10.73 9.00
N LEU A 152 23.77 10.21 9.07
CA LEU A 152 24.08 8.94 9.74
C LEU A 152 23.77 8.99 11.24
N ASP A 153 24.10 10.08 11.93
CA ASP A 153 23.75 10.27 13.34
C ASP A 153 22.23 10.25 13.55
N THR A 154 21.48 10.95 12.69
CA THR A 154 20.02 10.98 12.75
C THR A 154 19.43 9.58 12.52
N ILE A 155 19.96 8.82 11.57
CA ILE A 155 19.56 7.43 11.32
C ILE A 155 19.80 6.57 12.57
N ASN A 156 20.96 6.69 13.20
CA ASN A 156 21.31 5.90 14.37
C ASN A 156 20.40 6.19 15.57
N ILE A 157 20.15 7.47 15.86
CA ILE A 157 19.24 7.90 16.92
C ILE A 157 17.82 7.40 16.64
N THR A 158 17.33 7.59 15.42
CA THR A 158 15.97 7.19 15.03
C THR A 158 15.78 5.68 15.08
N ALA A 159 16.76 4.91 14.60
CA ALA A 159 16.73 3.45 14.62
C ALA A 159 16.75 2.90 16.05
N THR A 160 17.54 3.50 16.94
CA THR A 160 17.60 3.11 18.36
C THR A 160 16.26 3.37 19.04
N ASN A 161 15.68 4.57 18.86
CA ASN A 161 14.38 4.92 19.41
C ASN A 161 13.26 4.00 18.90
N ALA A 162 13.21 3.73 17.59
CA ALA A 162 12.23 2.83 17.01
C ALA A 162 12.38 1.39 17.54
N ARG A 163 13.62 0.92 17.73
CA ARG A 163 13.90 -0.40 18.29
C ARG A 163 13.47 -0.51 19.74
N ASP A 164 13.67 0.53 20.54
CA ASP A 164 13.24 0.54 21.94
C ASP A 164 11.72 0.61 22.06
N MET A 165 11.04 1.35 21.18
CA MET A 165 9.58 1.32 21.07
C MET A 165 9.05 -0.10 20.76
N ILE A 166 9.70 -0.85 19.87
CA ILE A 166 9.35 -2.25 19.58
C ILE A 166 9.57 -3.14 20.81
N LYS A 167 10.68 -2.98 21.53
CA LYS A 167 10.96 -3.75 22.76
C LYS A 167 9.95 -3.45 23.86
N GLN A 168 9.61 -2.18 24.06
CA GLN A 168 8.62 -1.76 25.06
C GLN A 168 7.26 -2.42 24.79
N ARG A 169 6.78 -2.41 23.54
CA ARG A 169 5.53 -3.12 23.18
C ARG A 169 5.62 -4.63 23.43
N ARG A 170 6.78 -5.26 23.18
CA ARG A 170 6.95 -6.70 23.51
C ARG A 170 6.89 -6.94 25.02
N LYS A 171 7.45 -6.04 25.82
CA LYS A 171 7.39 -6.10 27.29
C LYS A 171 5.96 -5.89 27.78
N ASP A 172 5.26 -4.87 27.30
CA ASP A 172 3.89 -4.54 27.71
C ASP A 172 2.91 -5.68 27.43
N ARG A 173 3.06 -6.35 26.27
CA ARG A 173 2.25 -7.54 25.91
C ARG A 173 2.57 -8.78 26.75
N HIS A 174 3.77 -8.87 27.32
CA HIS A 174 4.17 -10.00 28.15
C HIS A 174 3.76 -9.79 29.62
N THR A 175 3.69 -8.54 30.08
CA THR A 175 3.20 -8.20 31.43
C THR A 175 1.67 -8.30 31.52
N SER A 176 0.94 -8.00 30.45
CA SER A 176 -0.53 -8.11 30.41
C SER A 176 -1.06 -9.55 30.48
N THR A 177 -0.22 -10.57 30.27
CA THR A 177 -0.63 -11.99 30.33
C THR A 177 -0.60 -12.57 31.76
N VAL A 178 0.02 -11.88 32.73
CA VAL A 178 0.22 -12.40 34.10
C VAL A 178 -0.70 -11.73 35.13
N GLU A 179 -1.37 -10.64 34.77
CA GLU A 179 -2.27 -9.90 35.66
C GLU A 179 -3.73 -10.38 35.53
N GLY A 180 -3.91 -11.71 35.46
CA GLY A 180 -5.20 -12.33 35.74
C GLY A 180 -5.31 -12.51 37.24
N GLU A 181 -6.05 -11.61 37.90
CA GLU A 181 -6.40 -11.69 39.31
C GLU A 181 -6.97 -13.09 39.62
N ILE A 182 -6.26 -13.87 40.43
CA ILE A 182 -6.80 -15.09 41.03
C ILE A 182 -7.77 -14.61 42.11
N ILE A 183 -9.04 -14.56 41.77
CA ILE A 183 -10.13 -14.40 42.72
C ILE A 183 -10.36 -15.78 43.34
N ASP A 184 -9.95 -15.96 44.60
CA ASP A 184 -10.34 -17.07 45.48
C ASP A 184 -11.70 -16.77 46.13
#